data_AF-A0AAE0X7C0-F1
#
_entry.id   AF-A0AAE0X7C0-F1
#
_cell.length_a   1.000
_cell.length_b   1.000
_cell.length_c   1.000
_cell.angle_alpha   90.00
_cell.angle_beta   90.00
_cell.angle_gamma   90.00
#
_symmetry.space_group_name_H-M   'P 1'
#
loop_
_entity.id
_entity.type
_entity.pdbx_description
1 polymer ?
#
loop_
_entity_poly.entity_id
_entity_poly.type
_entity_poly.pdbx_seq_one_letter_code
_entity_poly.pdbx_strand_id
1 'polypeptide(L)'
;MTANSLISAQKPADTGLQVALHPLPILEISDYIARSYQRGYKGAIVGALLGQQNGREITIEHSFTCRTEKNAAGFYELDESWFQSRIEQMRLVHKSPPLDLVGWYALVPKSGPNELHLPIHRQFINHNESSILLGFHVDDILHPVAGDPLPLSIYESNMEADDSDASGEDKEMRDSEAPTKMVLKFRELPYTTETGEAEMIAMQFVREGGANATATASEKRILDQFDQKISVDEGKGKRRAVETTTTTTTTTTTTSSTSKTAPSNTSTTTTTNIDANLTKAESEYMSALQAKSNAIKMMKSRVDLVVAYLQKLPPAFAAGKQTLADAAADARASGGRYTTPSNNILRQIQALATNIELAMPAQKTTLQKEILQETNDVHLVELIADLLASVGDVREVGKKFAVVETARFHKSRLVGGGGPGSGGGGGGGGQFDGYTAELERRESELI
;
A
#
# COMPACT_ATOMS: atom_id res chain seq x y z
N MET A 1 7.87 -36.40 -8.64
CA MET A 1 7.76 -35.64 -7.38
C MET A 1 7.41 -36.62 -6.29
N THR A 2 8.28 -36.76 -5.28
CA THR A 2 7.96 -37.51 -4.06
C THR A 2 6.92 -36.74 -3.26
N ALA A 3 5.85 -37.40 -2.83
CA ALA A 3 4.88 -36.78 -1.94
C ALA A 3 5.55 -36.40 -0.61
N ASN A 4 5.31 -35.19 -0.12
CA ASN A 4 5.86 -34.76 1.15
C ASN A 4 5.01 -35.35 2.29
N SER A 5 5.60 -36.24 3.08
CA SER A 5 4.93 -36.91 4.20
C SER A 5 4.47 -35.98 5.32
N LEU A 6 4.97 -34.74 5.34
CA LEU A 6 4.60 -33.72 6.31
C LEU A 6 3.42 -32.84 5.86
N ILE A 7 2.89 -33.04 4.65
CA ILE A 7 1.68 -32.34 4.19
C ILE A 7 0.44 -33.20 4.51
N SER A 8 -0.56 -32.59 5.14
CA SER A 8 -1.87 -33.21 5.37
C SER A 8 -2.62 -33.40 4.05
N ALA A 9 -3.28 -34.56 3.91
CA ALA A 9 -4.19 -34.82 2.80
C ALA A 9 -5.59 -34.17 3.00
N GLN A 10 -5.86 -33.58 4.17
CA GLN A 10 -7.13 -32.91 4.46
C GLN A 10 -7.27 -31.62 3.66
N LYS A 11 -8.49 -31.31 3.24
CA LYS A 11 -8.75 -30.17 2.37
C LYS A 11 -8.63 -28.85 3.14
N PRO A 12 -8.06 -27.77 2.56
CA PRO A 12 -7.99 -26.44 3.19
C PRO A 12 -9.35 -25.80 3.51
N ALA A 13 -10.47 -26.38 3.08
CA ALA A 13 -11.81 -25.83 3.28
C ALA A 13 -12.43 -26.18 4.65
N ASP A 14 -11.87 -27.15 5.38
CA ASP A 14 -12.55 -27.76 6.52
C ASP A 14 -12.29 -27.05 7.87
N THR A 15 -11.23 -26.24 8.00
CA THR A 15 -10.98 -25.41 9.20
C THR A 15 -11.76 -24.10 9.21
N GLY A 16 -11.93 -23.47 8.04
CA GLY A 16 -12.49 -22.13 7.94
C GLY A 16 -11.65 -21.05 8.64
N LEU A 17 -10.35 -21.31 8.86
CA LEU A 17 -9.37 -20.33 9.31
C LEU A 17 -8.99 -19.45 8.12
N GLN A 18 -9.04 -18.13 8.28
CA GLN A 18 -8.66 -17.17 7.25
C GLN A 18 -7.46 -16.35 7.74
N VAL A 19 -6.47 -16.17 6.87
CA VAL A 19 -5.24 -15.43 7.20
C VAL A 19 -5.16 -14.17 6.34
N ALA A 20 -5.27 -13.02 6.98
CA ALA A 20 -5.04 -11.71 6.37
C ALA A 20 -3.57 -11.32 6.58
N LEU A 21 -2.86 -11.03 5.49
CA LEU A 21 -1.43 -10.72 5.50
C LEU A 21 -1.21 -9.27 5.07
N HIS A 22 -0.66 -8.44 5.97
CA HIS A 22 -0.23 -7.09 5.63
C HIS A 22 1.04 -7.10 4.77
N PRO A 23 1.28 -6.05 3.96
CA PRO A 23 2.45 -5.96 3.09
C PRO A 23 3.76 -5.74 3.87
N LEU A 24 3.71 -5.09 5.05
CA LEU A 24 4.89 -4.77 5.84
C LEU A 24 5.70 -6.03 6.26
N PRO A 25 5.12 -7.09 6.85
CA PRO A 25 5.79 -8.36 7.11
C PRO A 25 6.49 -8.95 5.88
N ILE A 26 5.88 -8.86 4.70
CA ILE A 26 6.48 -9.39 3.46
C ILE A 26 7.76 -8.62 3.12
N LEU A 27 7.76 -7.29 3.28
CA LEU A 27 8.94 -6.45 3.03
C LEU A 27 10.05 -6.68 4.07
N GLU A 28 9.69 -6.78 5.35
CA GLU A 28 10.63 -7.05 6.45
C GLU A 28 11.35 -8.39 6.28
N ILE A 29 10.59 -9.44 5.98
CA ILE A 29 11.14 -10.79 5.74
C ILE A 29 11.99 -10.80 4.47
N SER A 30 11.57 -10.09 3.41
CA SER A 30 12.33 -9.97 2.17
C SER A 30 13.66 -9.23 2.36
N ASP A 31 13.69 -8.14 3.14
CA ASP A 31 14.95 -7.47 3.51
C ASP A 31 15.86 -8.41 4.30
N TYR A 32 15.32 -9.13 5.30
CA TYR A 32 16.12 -10.07 6.09
C TYR A 32 16.70 -11.20 5.24
N ILE A 33 15.93 -11.76 4.31
CA ILE A 33 16.40 -12.77 3.35
C ILE A 33 17.52 -12.17 2.47
N ALA A 34 17.30 -11.03 1.83
CA ALA A 34 18.32 -10.41 0.96
C ALA A 34 19.61 -10.05 1.73
N ARG A 35 19.46 -9.47 2.92
CA ARG A 35 20.55 -9.06 3.81
C ARG A 35 21.35 -10.25 4.35
N SER A 36 20.68 -11.36 4.67
CA SER A 36 21.35 -12.58 5.15
C SER A 36 22.17 -13.25 4.05
N TYR A 37 21.63 -13.33 2.82
CA TYR A 37 22.38 -13.80 1.65
C TYR A 37 23.59 -12.91 1.33
N GLN A 38 23.43 -11.58 1.28
CA GLN A 38 24.54 -10.64 1.02
C GLN A 38 25.65 -10.70 2.07
N ARG A 39 25.31 -10.97 3.34
CA ARG A 39 26.28 -11.13 4.43
C ARG A 39 26.90 -12.53 4.51
N GLY A 40 26.46 -13.47 3.68
CA GLY A 40 26.87 -14.87 3.76
C GLY A 40 26.49 -15.54 5.10
N TYR A 41 25.36 -15.14 5.69
CA TYR A 41 24.88 -15.68 6.95
C TYR A 41 24.59 -17.18 6.82
N LYS A 42 25.17 -17.99 7.71
CA LYS A 42 25.10 -19.47 7.66
C LYS A 42 24.14 -20.08 8.69
N GLY A 43 23.32 -19.28 9.36
CA GLY A 43 22.28 -19.74 10.29
C GLY A 43 20.95 -19.98 9.58
N ALA A 44 19.97 -20.54 10.30
CA ALA A 44 18.60 -20.65 9.79
C ALA A 44 17.93 -19.27 9.74
N ILE A 45 17.36 -18.91 8.59
CA ILE A 45 16.54 -17.72 8.40
C ILE A 45 15.16 -18.03 8.96
N VAL A 46 14.93 -17.56 10.18
CA VAL A 46 13.75 -17.80 11.01
C VAL A 46 13.36 -16.50 11.68
N GLY A 47 12.06 -16.27 11.83
CA GLY A 47 11.55 -15.21 12.68
C GLY A 47 10.10 -15.43 13.07
N ALA A 48 9.60 -14.57 13.95
CA ALA A 48 8.24 -14.62 14.47
C ALA A 48 7.33 -13.64 13.73
N LEU A 49 6.04 -13.97 13.75
CA LEU A 49 4.95 -13.18 13.21
C LEU A 49 4.08 -12.68 14.35
N LEU A 50 3.81 -11.38 14.34
CA LEU A 50 2.94 -10.68 15.27
C LEU A 50 1.69 -10.19 14.56
N GLY A 51 0.56 -10.25 15.25
CA GLY A 51 -0.73 -9.95 14.67
C GLY A 51 -1.88 -10.06 15.67
N GLN A 52 -3.10 -10.08 15.16
CA GLN A 52 -4.31 -10.25 15.96
C GLN A 52 -5.02 -11.56 15.58
N GLN A 53 -5.65 -12.20 16.56
CA GLN A 53 -6.50 -13.37 16.35
C GLN A 53 -7.95 -13.04 16.68
N ASN A 54 -8.72 -12.67 15.67
CA ASN A 54 -10.14 -12.36 15.75
C ASN A 54 -10.96 -13.64 15.53
N GLY A 55 -10.90 -14.54 16.51
CA GLY A 55 -11.60 -15.83 16.50
C GLY A 55 -11.01 -16.81 15.48
N ARG A 56 -11.53 -16.79 14.24
CA ARG A 56 -11.05 -17.61 13.11
C ARG A 56 -10.38 -16.80 12.00
N GLU A 57 -10.28 -15.49 12.18
CA GLU A 57 -9.49 -14.63 11.31
C GLU A 57 -8.19 -14.28 12.03
N ILE A 58 -7.07 -14.43 11.33
CA ILE A 58 -5.74 -14.14 11.81
C ILE A 58 -5.16 -13.03 10.94
N THR A 59 -4.92 -11.84 11.51
CA THR A 59 -4.16 -10.79 10.84
C THR A 59 -2.67 -11.00 11.13
N ILE A 60 -1.80 -10.78 10.15
CA ILE A 60 -0.34 -10.75 10.30
C ILE A 60 0.11 -9.32 9.98
N GLU A 61 0.49 -8.55 11.01
CA GLU A 61 0.73 -7.11 10.91
C GLU A 61 2.22 -6.73 10.99
N HIS A 62 3.02 -7.47 11.77
CA HIS A 62 4.44 -7.19 11.94
C HIS A 62 5.26 -8.49 12.04
N SER A 63 6.54 -8.44 11.69
CA SER A 63 7.46 -9.57 11.79
C SER A 63 8.77 -9.17 12.45
N PHE A 64 9.42 -10.11 13.13
CA PHE A 64 10.77 -9.88 13.64
C PHE A 64 11.67 -11.12 13.51
N THR A 65 12.94 -10.88 13.23
CA THR A 65 13.96 -11.92 13.07
C THR A 65 14.25 -12.60 14.40
N CYS A 66 14.27 -13.93 14.44
CA CYS A 66 14.67 -14.67 15.63
C CYS A 66 16.16 -15.02 15.60
N ARG A 67 16.79 -15.08 16.78
CA ARG A 67 18.13 -15.66 16.93
C ARG A 67 18.03 -17.17 16.93
N THR A 68 18.85 -17.82 16.11
CA THR A 68 18.94 -19.27 16.00
C THR A 68 20.35 -19.75 16.32
N GLU A 69 20.46 -20.72 17.22
CA GLU A 69 21.71 -21.40 17.57
C GLU A 69 21.66 -22.86 17.09
N LYS A 70 22.83 -23.51 16.98
CA LYS A 70 22.88 -24.94 16.65
C LYS A 70 23.00 -25.77 17.91
N ASN A 71 22.06 -26.66 18.14
CA ASN A 71 22.16 -27.68 19.17
C ASN A 71 23.22 -28.74 18.78
N ALA A 72 23.68 -29.54 19.75
CA ALA A 72 24.68 -30.59 19.57
C ALA A 72 24.31 -31.64 18.50
N ALA A 73 23.02 -31.82 18.22
CA ALA A 73 22.51 -32.68 17.15
C ALA A 73 22.57 -32.05 15.74
N GLY A 74 23.04 -30.81 15.60
CA GLY A 74 23.20 -30.09 14.32
C GLY A 74 21.95 -29.36 13.82
N PHE A 75 20.79 -29.55 14.46
CA PHE A 75 19.57 -28.79 14.22
C PHE A 75 19.68 -27.35 14.75
N TYR A 76 18.89 -26.44 14.17
CA TYR A 76 18.76 -25.08 14.65
C TYR A 76 17.62 -24.98 15.67
N GLU A 77 17.85 -24.24 16.75
CA GLU A 77 16.91 -23.99 17.84
C GLU A 77 16.90 -22.49 18.17
N LEU A 78 15.81 -22.00 18.76
CA LEU A 78 15.65 -20.61 19.17
C LEU A 78 16.38 -20.36 20.50
N ASP A 79 17.01 -19.18 20.64
CA ASP A 79 17.41 -18.65 21.95
C ASP A 79 16.15 -18.19 22.71
N GLU A 80 15.60 -19.07 23.55
CA GLU A 80 14.38 -18.86 24.33
C GLU A 80 14.47 -17.61 25.22
N SER A 81 15.63 -17.36 25.83
CA SER A 81 15.84 -16.23 26.75
C SER A 81 15.76 -14.88 26.03
N TRP A 82 16.37 -14.80 24.84
CA TRP A 82 16.29 -13.64 23.97
C TRP A 82 14.90 -13.52 23.34
N PHE A 83 14.29 -14.63 22.93
CA PHE A 83 13.00 -14.66 22.28
C PHE A 83 11.87 -14.17 23.18
N GLN A 84 11.80 -14.65 24.43
CA GLN A 84 10.82 -14.22 25.42
C GLN A 84 10.97 -12.71 25.73
N SER A 85 12.21 -12.27 25.99
CA SER A 85 12.56 -10.86 26.16
C SER A 85 12.16 -10.00 24.95
N ARG A 86 12.25 -10.55 23.73
CA ARG A 86 11.89 -9.84 22.50
C ARG A 86 10.38 -9.76 22.31
N ILE A 87 9.62 -10.82 22.59
CA ILE A 87 8.15 -10.77 22.56
C ILE A 87 7.63 -9.68 23.51
N GLU A 88 8.15 -9.61 24.73
CA GLU A 88 7.76 -8.58 25.71
C GLU A 88 8.05 -7.17 25.22
N GLN A 89 9.19 -6.93 24.57
CA GLN A 89 9.50 -5.65 23.93
C GLN A 89 8.51 -5.29 22.82
N MET A 90 8.12 -6.25 21.98
CA MET A 90 7.17 -5.99 20.89
C MET A 90 5.75 -5.75 21.41
N ARG A 91 5.27 -6.54 22.38
CA ARG A 91 4.01 -6.28 23.11
C ARG A 91 4.00 -4.91 23.81
N LEU A 92 5.15 -4.42 24.28
CA LEU A 92 5.26 -3.09 24.90
C LEU A 92 5.20 -1.93 23.88
N VAL A 93 5.66 -2.13 22.64
CA VAL A 93 5.57 -1.15 21.56
C VAL A 93 4.17 -1.15 20.95
N HIS A 94 3.61 -2.33 20.68
CA HIS A 94 2.30 -2.51 20.03
C HIS A 94 1.19 -2.71 21.08
N LYS A 95 0.84 -1.63 21.79
CA LYS A 95 -0.24 -1.63 22.81
C LYS A 95 -1.64 -1.41 22.24
N SER A 96 -1.74 -0.82 21.05
CA SER A 96 -3.00 -0.47 20.41
C SER A 96 -2.80 -0.41 18.88
N PRO A 97 -3.25 -1.42 18.12
CA PRO A 97 -3.83 -2.67 18.59
C PRO A 97 -2.84 -3.53 19.40
N PRO A 98 -3.31 -4.39 20.31
CA PRO A 98 -2.46 -5.34 21.03
C PRO A 98 -2.07 -6.48 20.08
N LEU A 99 -0.81 -6.48 19.64
CA LEU A 99 -0.27 -7.55 18.79
C LEU A 99 0.36 -8.65 19.64
N ASP A 100 0.07 -9.91 19.30
CA ASP A 100 0.66 -11.08 19.94
C ASP A 100 1.27 -12.06 18.94
N LEU A 101 2.03 -13.03 19.43
CA LEU A 101 2.67 -14.09 18.64
C LEU A 101 1.61 -14.94 17.94
N VAL A 102 1.43 -14.70 16.65
CA VAL A 102 0.49 -15.42 15.77
C VAL A 102 1.14 -16.62 15.10
N GLY A 103 2.43 -16.54 14.80
CA GLY A 103 3.10 -17.52 13.96
C GLY A 103 4.60 -17.30 13.85
N TRP A 104 5.18 -17.95 12.85
CA TRP A 104 6.59 -17.84 12.51
C TRP A 104 6.81 -17.99 11.01
N TYR A 105 7.96 -17.53 10.52
CA TYR A 105 8.33 -17.63 9.11
C TYR A 105 9.67 -18.33 8.91
N ALA A 106 9.80 -18.99 7.76
CA ALA A 106 11.02 -19.66 7.34
C ALA A 106 11.12 -19.75 5.80
N LEU A 107 12.31 -20.09 5.31
CA LEU A 107 12.49 -20.53 3.93
C LEU A 107 11.98 -21.96 3.77
N VAL A 108 11.05 -22.17 2.83
CA VAL A 108 10.38 -23.46 2.61
C VAL A 108 10.39 -23.79 1.11
N PRO A 109 10.82 -25.00 0.70
CA PRO A 109 10.76 -25.43 -0.71
C PRO A 109 9.33 -25.46 -1.26
N LYS A 110 9.15 -25.42 -2.58
CA LYS A 110 7.83 -25.59 -3.24
C LYS A 110 7.10 -26.89 -2.86
N SER A 111 7.84 -27.91 -2.42
CA SER A 111 7.27 -29.17 -1.93
C SER A 111 6.71 -29.08 -0.50
N GLY A 112 6.68 -27.89 0.10
CA GLY A 112 6.25 -27.64 1.48
C GLY A 112 7.31 -27.95 2.54
N PRO A 113 6.93 -27.87 3.83
CA PRO A 113 7.85 -27.96 4.95
C PRO A 113 8.61 -29.28 5.02
N ASN A 114 9.92 -29.22 5.28
CA ASN A 114 10.78 -30.36 5.55
C ASN A 114 10.95 -30.63 7.06
N GLU A 115 11.47 -31.81 7.43
CA GLU A 115 11.66 -32.26 8.83
C GLU A 115 12.50 -31.29 9.68
N LEU A 116 13.41 -30.54 9.05
CA LEU A 116 14.24 -29.51 9.68
C LEU A 116 13.44 -28.39 10.36
N HIS A 117 12.17 -28.19 9.97
CA HIS A 117 11.29 -27.18 10.60
C HIS A 117 10.59 -27.71 11.86
N LEU A 118 10.46 -29.03 12.04
CA LEU A 118 9.70 -29.62 13.15
C LEU A 118 10.25 -29.25 14.54
N PRO A 119 11.58 -29.22 14.80
CA PRO A 119 12.11 -28.83 16.11
C PRO A 119 11.75 -27.37 16.48
N ILE A 120 11.97 -26.45 15.53
CA ILE A 120 11.69 -25.01 15.68
C ILE A 120 10.18 -24.79 15.86
N HIS A 121 9.36 -25.46 15.06
CA HIS A 121 7.92 -25.33 15.12
C HIS A 121 7.34 -25.80 16.47
N ARG A 122 7.89 -26.88 17.07
CA ARG A 122 7.51 -27.30 18.43
C ARG A 122 7.84 -26.24 19.47
N GLN A 123 8.96 -25.52 19.34
CA GLN A 123 9.29 -24.39 20.23
C GLN A 123 8.27 -23.24 20.10
N PHE A 124 7.80 -22.95 18.88
CA PHE A 124 6.71 -21.97 18.67
C PHE A 124 5.36 -22.46 19.19
N ILE A 125 5.00 -23.73 19.03
CA ILE A 125 3.76 -24.32 19.59
C ILE A 125 3.72 -24.19 21.12
N ASN A 126 4.86 -24.37 21.81
CA ASN A 126 4.94 -24.17 23.26
C ASN A 126 4.62 -22.73 23.70
N HIS A 127 4.74 -21.75 22.80
CA HIS A 127 4.41 -20.34 23.08
C HIS A 127 3.01 -19.95 22.59
N ASN A 128 2.55 -20.50 21.46
CA ASN A 128 1.18 -20.39 20.97
C ASN A 128 0.75 -21.71 20.31
N GLU A 129 -0.27 -22.37 20.89
CA GLU A 129 -0.83 -23.64 20.43
C GLU A 129 -1.33 -23.61 18.97
N SER A 130 -1.69 -22.43 18.44
CA SER A 130 -2.18 -22.20 17.07
C SER A 130 -1.16 -21.48 16.16
N SER A 131 0.14 -21.65 16.41
CA SER A 131 1.20 -20.99 15.65
C SER A 131 1.24 -21.40 14.16
N ILE A 132 0.96 -20.45 13.25
CA ILE A 132 1.07 -20.67 11.79
C ILE A 132 2.51 -20.58 11.28
N LEU A 133 2.82 -21.29 10.18
CA LEU A 133 4.09 -21.23 9.46
C LEU A 133 3.91 -20.51 8.11
N LEU A 134 4.56 -19.36 7.94
CA LEU A 134 4.71 -18.65 6.67
C LEU A 134 5.99 -19.11 5.95
N GLY A 135 5.83 -19.90 4.90
CA GLY A 135 6.92 -20.38 4.06
C GLY A 135 7.21 -19.46 2.88
N PHE A 136 8.46 -19.01 2.74
CA PHE A 136 8.95 -18.28 1.56
C PHE A 136 9.68 -19.22 0.59
N HIS A 137 9.28 -19.21 -0.67
CA HIS A 137 9.83 -20.07 -1.73
C HIS A 137 11.02 -19.41 -2.42
N VAL A 138 12.24 -19.80 -2.00
CA VAL A 138 13.50 -19.26 -2.55
C VAL A 138 13.58 -19.38 -4.07
N ASP A 139 13.15 -20.52 -4.63
CA ASP A 139 13.23 -20.77 -6.07
C ASP A 139 12.40 -19.77 -6.90
N ASP A 140 11.23 -19.36 -6.40
CA ASP A 140 10.39 -18.36 -7.05
C ASP A 140 10.92 -16.93 -6.87
N ILE A 141 11.52 -16.64 -5.72
CA ILE A 141 12.16 -15.34 -5.45
C ILE A 141 13.36 -15.13 -6.38
N LEU A 142 14.13 -16.19 -6.67
CA LEU A 142 15.27 -16.16 -7.58
C LEU A 142 14.87 -16.20 -9.07
N HIS A 143 13.72 -16.80 -9.39
CA HIS A 143 13.24 -16.98 -10.77
C HIS A 143 11.80 -16.48 -10.94
N PRO A 144 11.55 -15.16 -10.77
CA PRO A 144 10.20 -14.60 -10.81
C PRO A 144 9.60 -14.71 -12.22
N VAL A 145 8.51 -15.46 -12.35
CA VAL A 145 7.71 -15.54 -13.58
C VAL A 145 6.59 -14.51 -13.52
N ALA A 146 6.49 -13.67 -14.55
CA ALA A 146 5.49 -12.61 -14.59
C ALA A 146 4.05 -13.18 -14.70
N GLY A 147 3.30 -13.10 -13.60
CA GLY A 147 1.90 -13.54 -13.51
C GLY A 147 1.64 -14.67 -12.51
N ASP A 148 2.68 -15.29 -11.97
CA ASP A 148 2.56 -16.26 -10.88
C ASP A 148 2.12 -15.59 -9.56
N PRO A 149 1.52 -16.34 -8.62
CA PRO A 149 1.18 -15.82 -7.29
C PRO A 149 2.43 -15.38 -6.51
N LEU A 150 2.24 -14.65 -5.40
CA LEU A 150 3.35 -14.30 -4.52
C LEU A 150 4.07 -15.58 -4.06
N PRO A 151 5.41 -15.55 -3.91
CA PRO A 151 6.24 -16.72 -3.62
C PRO A 151 6.18 -17.13 -2.13
N LEU A 152 4.96 -17.21 -1.60
CA LEU A 152 4.67 -17.51 -0.20
C LEU A 152 3.50 -18.48 -0.09
N SER A 153 3.60 -19.36 0.89
CA SER A 153 2.58 -20.33 1.29
C SER A 153 2.41 -20.28 2.80
N ILE A 154 1.18 -20.31 3.30
CA ILE A 154 0.90 -20.35 4.74
C ILE A 154 0.44 -21.76 5.10
N TYR A 155 0.95 -22.29 6.21
CA TYR A 155 0.58 -23.59 6.75
C TYR A 155 0.10 -23.48 8.19
N GLU A 156 -0.99 -24.16 8.52
CA GLU A 156 -1.32 -24.53 9.90
C GLU A 156 -0.81 -25.93 10.21
N SER A 157 -0.59 -26.21 11.50
CA SER A 157 -0.26 -27.53 11.99
C SER A 157 -1.48 -28.25 12.54
N ASN A 158 -1.67 -29.50 12.13
CA ASN A 158 -2.64 -30.41 12.73
C ASN A 158 -1.94 -31.66 13.25
N MET A 159 -2.43 -32.20 14.36
CA MET A 159 -1.98 -33.49 14.90
C MET A 159 -2.88 -34.58 14.32
N GLU A 160 -2.35 -35.37 13.39
CA GLU A 160 -3.07 -36.48 12.77
C GLU A 160 -2.54 -37.82 13.28
N ALA A 161 -3.40 -38.84 13.35
CA ALA A 161 -2.93 -40.20 13.58
C ALA A 161 -2.04 -40.65 12.41
N ASP A 162 -0.98 -41.39 12.71
CA ASP A 162 -0.12 -42.00 11.71
C ASP A 162 -0.79 -43.25 11.11
N ASP A 163 -1.55 -43.07 10.03
CA ASP A 163 -2.22 -44.16 9.30
C ASP A 163 -1.24 -45.11 8.57
N SER A 164 0.07 -45.00 8.81
CA SER A 164 1.11 -45.82 8.17
C SER A 164 0.95 -47.33 8.41
N ASP A 165 0.21 -47.72 9.44
CA ASP A 165 -0.07 -49.11 9.79
C ASP A 165 -1.34 -49.67 9.09
N ALA A 166 -2.11 -48.84 8.36
CA ALA A 166 -3.34 -49.24 7.66
C ALA A 166 -3.08 -49.90 6.28
N SER A 167 -2.05 -50.73 6.17
CA SER A 167 -1.73 -51.52 4.96
C SER A 167 -1.23 -52.93 5.31
N GLY A 168 -1.93 -53.57 6.24
CA GLY A 168 -1.84 -55.00 6.51
C GLY A 168 -3.23 -55.56 6.81
N GLU A 169 -3.63 -56.60 6.09
CA GLU A 169 -4.85 -57.35 6.34
C GLU A 169 -4.84 -57.97 7.75
N ASP A 170 -6.02 -58.09 8.36
CA ASP A 170 -6.33 -58.86 9.58
C ASP A 170 -5.27 -58.90 10.69
N LYS A 171 -5.30 -57.90 11.58
CA LYS A 171 -4.85 -58.07 12.97
C LYS A 171 -6.05 -58.36 13.88
N GLU A 172 -6.09 -59.58 14.41
CA GLU A 172 -7.06 -59.99 15.43
C GLU A 172 -7.05 -59.05 16.64
N MET A 173 -8.24 -58.81 17.20
CA MET A 173 -8.45 -57.96 18.37
C MET A 173 -7.68 -58.51 19.59
N ARG A 174 -6.56 -57.87 19.94
CA ARG A 174 -5.95 -57.96 21.27
C ARG A 174 -5.99 -56.59 21.93
N ASP A 175 -6.54 -56.55 23.15
CA ASP A 175 -6.41 -55.39 24.04
C ASP A 175 -4.94 -55.01 24.20
N SER A 176 -4.60 -53.81 23.79
CA SER A 176 -3.28 -53.20 23.99
C SER A 176 -3.44 -51.69 23.88
N GLU A 177 -3.18 -50.98 24.97
CA GLU A 177 -3.12 -49.52 25.06
C GLU A 177 -1.87 -48.98 24.32
N ALA A 178 -1.78 -49.23 23.02
CA ALA A 178 -0.79 -48.60 22.16
C ALA A 178 -1.25 -47.15 21.90
N PRO A 179 -0.53 -46.12 22.39
CA PRO A 179 -0.91 -44.74 22.11
C PRO A 179 -0.84 -44.52 20.59
N THR A 180 -1.94 -44.08 19.99
CA THR A 180 -1.96 -43.69 18.58
C THR A 180 -0.90 -42.62 18.38
N LYS A 181 0.09 -42.93 17.53
CA LYS A 181 1.24 -42.06 17.29
C LYS A 181 0.75 -40.85 16.51
N MET A 182 0.42 -39.77 17.23
CA MET A 182 0.03 -38.51 16.61
C MET A 182 1.26 -37.87 15.96
N VAL A 183 1.21 -37.71 14.65
CA VAL A 183 2.25 -37.05 13.84
C VAL A 183 1.74 -35.67 13.44
N LEU A 184 2.55 -34.66 13.69
CA LEU A 184 2.28 -33.30 13.27
C LEU A 184 2.45 -33.20 11.75
N LYS A 185 1.37 -32.80 11.06
CA LYS A 185 1.36 -32.50 9.62
C LYS A 185 0.93 -31.06 9.40
N PHE A 186 1.43 -30.48 8.32
CA PHE A 186 1.12 -29.13 7.87
C PHE A 186 0.00 -29.16 6.83
N ARG A 187 -1.03 -28.33 7.00
CA ARG A 187 -2.05 -28.07 5.97
C ARG A 187 -1.88 -26.66 5.43
N GLU A 188 -1.87 -26.53 4.11
CA GLU A 188 -1.82 -25.22 3.44
C GLU A 188 -3.12 -24.44 3.68
N LEU A 189 -3.01 -23.13 3.90
CA LEU A 189 -4.14 -22.23 4.13
C LEU A 189 -4.25 -21.16 3.04
N PRO A 190 -5.49 -20.83 2.61
CA PRO A 190 -5.71 -19.66 1.78
C PRO A 190 -5.45 -18.39 2.59
N TYR A 191 -4.78 -17.41 1.97
CA TYR A 191 -4.56 -16.10 2.55
C TYR A 191 -5.17 -14.99 1.68
N THR A 192 -5.51 -13.89 2.32
CA THR A 192 -5.85 -12.61 1.69
C THR A 192 -4.73 -11.62 1.98
N THR A 193 -4.47 -10.68 1.06
CA THR A 193 -3.60 -9.54 1.35
C THR A 193 -4.46 -8.39 1.84
N GLU A 194 -4.36 -8.06 3.13
CA GLU A 194 -4.98 -6.86 3.67
C GLU A 194 -4.00 -5.68 3.53
N THR A 195 -4.51 -4.52 3.18
CA THR A 195 -3.71 -3.29 3.09
C THR A 195 -4.51 -2.15 3.68
N GLY A 196 -4.02 -1.53 4.75
CA GLY A 196 -4.58 -0.26 5.21
C GLY A 196 -4.44 0.83 4.13
N GLU A 197 -5.24 1.89 4.19
CA GLU A 197 -5.21 2.97 3.18
C GLU A 197 -3.80 3.57 3.03
N ALA A 198 -3.13 3.86 4.15
CA ALA A 198 -1.76 4.35 4.16
C ALA A 198 -0.76 3.35 3.56
N GLU A 199 -0.94 2.04 3.81
CA GLU A 199 -0.10 0.99 3.23
C GLU A 199 -0.33 0.85 1.72
N MET A 200 -1.58 0.92 1.26
CA MET A 200 -1.94 0.88 -0.16
C MET A 200 -1.28 2.04 -0.92
N ILE A 201 -1.34 3.26 -0.37
CA ILE A 201 -0.69 4.45 -0.94
C ILE A 201 0.85 4.28 -0.94
N ALA A 202 1.43 3.82 0.17
CA ALA A 202 2.87 3.58 0.27
C ALA A 202 3.36 2.51 -0.72
N MET A 203 2.63 1.39 -0.84
CA MET A 203 2.95 0.30 -1.79
C MET A 203 2.80 0.75 -3.24
N GLN A 204 1.82 1.60 -3.55
CA GLN A 204 1.72 2.22 -4.87
C GLN A 204 2.93 3.13 -5.16
N PHE A 205 3.32 3.99 -4.22
CA PHE A 205 4.49 4.87 -4.35
C PHE A 205 5.80 4.08 -4.53
N VAL A 206 5.99 2.99 -3.78
CA VAL A 206 7.13 2.08 -3.95
C VAL A 206 7.10 1.40 -5.31
N ARG A 207 5.93 0.92 -5.77
CA ARG A 207 5.75 0.29 -7.08
C ARG A 207 6.00 1.25 -8.24
N GLU A 208 5.61 2.51 -8.10
CA GLU A 208 5.81 3.58 -9.09
C GLU A 208 7.27 4.12 -9.06
N GLY A 209 8.09 3.65 -8.11
CA GLY A 209 9.53 3.85 -8.10
C GLY A 209 9.98 5.15 -7.45
N GLY A 210 9.18 5.68 -6.50
CA GLY A 210 9.20 7.04 -5.94
C GLY A 210 10.48 7.57 -5.25
N ALA A 211 11.66 7.00 -5.51
CA ALA A 211 12.92 7.56 -5.00
C ALA A 211 14.16 7.36 -5.89
N ASN A 212 14.16 6.53 -6.95
CA ASN A 212 15.42 6.22 -7.67
C ASN A 212 15.34 5.80 -9.16
N ALA A 213 14.16 5.54 -9.74
CA ALA A 213 14.08 4.96 -11.10
C ALA A 213 13.72 5.97 -12.21
N THR A 214 13.23 7.15 -11.87
CA THR A 214 12.73 8.17 -12.82
C THR A 214 13.53 9.49 -12.80
N ALA A 215 14.73 9.49 -12.22
CA ALA A 215 15.71 10.58 -12.31
C ALA A 215 16.32 10.72 -13.73
N THR A 216 15.45 10.91 -14.73
CA THR A 216 15.81 11.09 -16.14
C THR A 216 15.84 12.57 -16.49
N ALA A 217 17.07 13.10 -16.58
CA ALA A 217 17.45 14.41 -17.15
C ALA A 217 16.91 15.72 -16.50
N SER A 218 15.84 15.71 -15.71
CA SER A 218 15.27 16.92 -15.10
C SER A 218 16.16 17.53 -14.02
N GLU A 219 16.55 16.75 -13.00
CA GLU A 219 17.33 17.26 -11.86
C GLU A 219 18.77 17.66 -12.23
N LYS A 220 19.38 17.00 -13.23
CA LYS A 220 20.67 17.42 -13.78
C LYS A 220 20.62 18.86 -14.32
N ARG A 221 19.52 19.25 -14.98
CA ARG A 221 19.33 20.63 -15.44
C ARG A 221 19.14 21.63 -14.30
N ILE A 222 18.61 21.20 -13.15
CA ILE A 222 18.45 22.06 -11.97
C ILE A 222 19.83 22.30 -11.32
N LEU A 223 20.67 21.27 -11.19
CA LEU A 223 22.06 21.43 -10.76
C LEU A 223 22.88 22.30 -11.74
N ASP A 224 22.83 22.01 -13.04
CA ASP A 224 23.55 22.78 -14.07
C ASP A 224 23.12 24.26 -14.09
N GLN A 225 21.84 24.57 -13.82
CA GLN A 225 21.35 25.95 -13.69
C GLN A 225 21.69 26.63 -12.36
N PHE A 226 21.97 25.88 -11.30
CA PHE A 226 22.50 26.42 -10.04
C PHE A 226 23.99 26.74 -10.16
N ASP A 227 24.79 25.82 -10.73
CA ASP A 227 26.23 26.03 -10.89
C ASP A 227 26.54 27.20 -11.86
N GLN A 228 25.78 27.37 -12.95
CA GLN A 228 25.93 28.56 -13.81
C GLN A 228 25.62 29.87 -13.07
N LYS A 229 24.72 29.87 -12.08
CA LYS A 229 24.40 31.06 -11.26
C LYS A 229 25.41 31.37 -10.17
N ILE A 230 26.37 30.47 -9.91
CA ILE A 230 27.39 30.62 -8.85
C ILE A 230 28.78 30.95 -9.46
N SER A 231 28.91 31.05 -10.79
CA SER A 231 30.12 31.56 -11.43
C SER A 231 30.34 33.05 -11.14
N VAL A 232 31.20 33.34 -10.15
CA VAL A 232 31.62 34.71 -9.77
C VAL A 232 32.76 35.16 -10.68
N ASP A 233 32.52 36.21 -11.47
CA ASP A 233 33.57 36.94 -12.17
C ASP A 233 34.25 37.94 -11.21
N GLU A 234 35.57 37.84 -11.04
CA GLU A 234 36.34 38.71 -10.13
C GLU A 234 36.57 40.12 -10.74
N GLY A 235 35.50 40.90 -10.83
CA GLY A 235 35.42 42.17 -11.58
C GLY A 235 35.18 43.45 -10.76
N LYS A 236 35.81 43.61 -9.59
CA LYS A 236 36.05 44.88 -8.85
C LYS A 236 35.09 46.07 -9.09
N GLY A 237 33.86 46.05 -8.54
CA GLY A 237 32.95 47.20 -8.58
C GLY A 237 31.75 47.14 -7.61
N LYS A 238 31.53 48.20 -6.80
CA LYS A 238 30.43 48.30 -5.82
C LYS A 238 29.04 48.16 -6.47
N ARG A 239 28.17 47.24 -5.99
CA ARG A 239 26.72 47.27 -6.25
C ARG A 239 25.91 46.87 -5.01
N ARG A 240 24.74 47.50 -4.85
CA ARG A 240 23.67 47.09 -3.91
C ARG A 240 22.86 45.94 -4.51
N ALA A 241 22.33 45.05 -3.68
CA ALA A 241 21.26 44.14 -4.09
C ALA A 241 19.99 44.94 -4.41
N VAL A 242 19.31 44.56 -5.49
CA VAL A 242 17.96 45.03 -5.84
C VAL A 242 17.12 43.80 -6.15
N GLU A 243 16.22 43.47 -5.26
CA GLU A 243 15.21 42.44 -5.47
C GLU A 243 14.17 42.96 -6.47
N THR A 244 13.91 42.19 -7.54
CA THR A 244 12.93 42.56 -8.57
C THR A 244 11.88 41.46 -8.66
N THR A 245 10.75 41.67 -7.98
CA THR A 245 9.56 40.83 -8.12
C THR A 245 8.87 41.13 -9.45
N THR A 246 9.10 40.30 -10.49
CA THR A 246 8.35 40.42 -11.75
C THR A 246 6.98 39.78 -11.64
N THR A 247 5.97 40.63 -11.46
CA THR A 247 4.55 40.27 -11.62
C THR A 247 4.26 39.84 -13.06
N THR A 248 3.64 38.68 -13.25
CA THR A 248 3.20 38.22 -14.57
C THR A 248 1.97 39.01 -15.03
N THR A 249 2.09 39.73 -16.13
CA THR A 249 0.95 40.24 -16.90
C THR A 249 1.36 40.34 -18.36
N THR A 250 0.71 39.59 -19.25
CA THR A 250 0.92 39.78 -20.69
C THR A 250 -0.33 39.46 -21.48
N THR A 251 -0.98 40.52 -21.94
CA THR A 251 -2.00 40.48 -22.99
C THR A 251 -1.34 40.32 -24.36
N THR A 252 -2.09 39.75 -25.29
CA THR A 252 -1.82 39.56 -26.73
C THR A 252 -1.12 40.73 -27.47
N THR A 253 -0.19 40.43 -28.40
CA THR A 253 -0.40 40.61 -29.88
C THR A 253 0.82 40.26 -30.78
N THR A 254 0.58 39.32 -31.71
CA THR A 254 1.01 39.15 -33.12
C THR A 254 2.25 39.83 -33.78
N THR A 255 2.88 39.02 -34.67
CA THR A 255 3.71 39.29 -35.89
C THR A 255 5.24 39.06 -35.78
N SER A 256 5.98 38.55 -36.78
CA SER A 256 5.68 37.71 -37.97
C SER A 256 6.97 37.19 -38.67
N SER A 257 6.95 35.98 -39.26
CA SER A 257 7.93 35.45 -40.27
C SER A 257 9.38 35.16 -39.78
N THR A 258 10.24 34.29 -40.35
CA THR A 258 10.27 33.46 -41.58
C THR A 258 11.00 32.11 -41.33
N SER A 259 10.85 31.14 -42.24
CA SER A 259 11.19 29.70 -42.14
C SER A 259 12.60 29.23 -42.58
N LYS A 260 12.96 27.99 -42.17
CA LYS A 260 13.66 26.91 -42.93
C LYS A 260 13.73 25.62 -42.07
N THR A 261 12.82 24.64 -42.26
CA THR A 261 12.90 23.43 -43.12
C THR A 261 13.74 22.27 -42.54
N ALA A 262 13.10 21.09 -42.43
CA ALA A 262 13.56 19.85 -41.76
C ALA A 262 14.20 18.82 -42.76
N PRO A 263 14.28 17.47 -42.56
CA PRO A 263 13.67 16.52 -41.60
C PRO A 263 14.74 15.85 -40.67
N SER A 264 14.60 14.69 -39.98
CA SER A 264 13.56 13.63 -39.92
C SER A 264 13.56 12.80 -38.60
N ASN A 265 12.40 12.23 -38.26
CA ASN A 265 12.17 10.95 -37.55
C ASN A 265 12.91 10.63 -36.22
N THR A 266 12.19 10.75 -35.10
CA THR A 266 11.73 9.59 -34.31
C THR A 266 10.53 10.02 -33.44
N SER A 267 9.49 9.20 -33.39
CA SER A 267 8.27 9.49 -32.63
C SER A 267 8.48 9.25 -31.14
N THR A 268 8.69 10.34 -30.38
CA THR A 268 8.62 10.32 -28.93
C THR A 268 7.37 11.07 -28.49
N THR A 269 6.40 10.37 -27.92
CA THR A 269 5.17 10.97 -27.40
C THR A 269 5.53 11.88 -26.22
N THR A 270 5.44 13.19 -26.40
CA THR A 270 5.74 14.17 -25.36
C THR A 270 4.66 14.16 -24.28
N THR A 271 4.77 13.25 -23.32
CA THR A 271 4.08 13.39 -22.03
C THR A 271 4.70 14.57 -21.29
N THR A 272 4.13 15.75 -21.48
CA THR A 272 4.38 16.90 -20.62
C THR A 272 3.98 16.53 -19.20
N ASN A 273 4.94 16.52 -18.25
CA ASN A 273 4.66 16.21 -16.86
C ASN A 273 3.64 17.21 -16.29
N ILE A 274 2.42 16.72 -16.04
CA ILE A 274 1.33 17.49 -15.43
C ILE A 274 1.61 17.68 -13.92
N ASP A 275 2.36 16.76 -13.33
CA ASP A 275 2.60 16.62 -11.89
C ASP A 275 3.43 17.75 -11.26
N ALA A 276 4.09 18.59 -12.06
CA ALA A 276 5.00 19.63 -11.58
C ALA A 276 4.30 20.83 -10.91
N ASN A 277 2.96 20.85 -10.85
CA ASN A 277 2.19 22.03 -10.43
C ASN A 277 0.97 21.70 -9.55
N LEU A 278 0.88 20.49 -9.00
CA LEU A 278 -0.21 20.10 -8.09
C LEU A 278 0.18 20.31 -6.62
N THR A 279 -0.80 20.71 -5.82
CA THR A 279 -0.69 20.73 -4.36
C THR A 279 -0.63 19.30 -3.80
N LYS A 280 -0.17 19.17 -2.55
CA LYS A 280 -0.07 17.86 -1.88
C LYS A 280 -1.41 17.10 -1.87
N ALA A 281 -2.52 17.80 -1.60
CA ALA A 281 -3.86 17.22 -1.57
C ALA A 281 -4.32 16.71 -2.95
N GLU A 282 -4.03 17.47 -4.01
CA GLU A 282 -4.35 17.03 -5.38
C GLU A 282 -3.47 15.83 -5.81
N SER A 283 -2.20 15.80 -5.39
CA SER A 283 -1.32 14.63 -5.61
C SER A 283 -1.82 13.38 -4.90
N GLU A 284 -2.32 13.51 -3.66
CA GLU A 284 -2.97 12.43 -2.92
C GLU A 284 -4.26 11.95 -3.63
N TYR A 285 -5.10 12.89 -4.09
CA TYR A 285 -6.31 12.58 -4.87
C TYR A 285 -6.01 11.87 -6.20
N MET A 286 -5.04 12.35 -6.99
CA MET A 286 -4.63 11.69 -8.23
C MET A 286 -4.08 10.28 -7.97
N SER A 287 -3.30 10.10 -6.91
CA SER A 287 -2.78 8.78 -6.51
C SER A 287 -3.92 7.81 -6.21
N ALA A 288 -4.92 8.23 -5.44
CA ALA A 288 -6.12 7.44 -5.15
C ALA A 288 -6.98 7.15 -6.41
N LEU A 289 -7.07 8.11 -7.34
CA LEU A 289 -7.77 7.90 -8.63
C LEU A 289 -7.01 6.90 -9.52
N GLN A 290 -5.67 6.94 -9.50
CA GLN A 290 -4.78 6.00 -10.19
C GLN A 290 -4.85 4.59 -9.59
N ALA A 291 -4.93 4.46 -8.26
CA ALA A 291 -5.21 3.20 -7.57
C ALA A 291 -6.52 2.58 -8.08
N LYS A 292 -7.62 3.36 -8.06
CA LYS A 292 -8.94 2.93 -8.56
C LYS A 292 -8.89 2.54 -10.04
N SER A 293 -8.21 3.32 -10.88
CA SER A 293 -8.01 2.99 -12.31
C SER A 293 -7.26 1.66 -12.50
N ASN A 294 -6.21 1.42 -11.73
CA ASN A 294 -5.43 0.19 -11.79
C ASN A 294 -6.21 -1.02 -11.28
N ALA A 295 -6.99 -0.88 -10.21
CA ALA A 295 -7.91 -1.92 -9.73
C ALA A 295 -8.96 -2.30 -10.80
N ILE A 296 -9.55 -1.32 -11.49
CA ILE A 296 -10.49 -1.56 -12.60
C ILE A 296 -9.80 -2.29 -13.77
N LYS A 297 -8.57 -1.91 -14.13
CA LYS A 297 -7.78 -2.61 -15.18
C LYS A 297 -7.49 -4.06 -14.79
N MET A 298 -7.13 -4.31 -13.53
CA MET A 298 -6.90 -5.68 -13.02
C MET A 298 -8.20 -6.50 -13.03
N MET A 299 -9.31 -5.93 -12.55
CA MET A 299 -10.63 -6.57 -12.61
C MET A 299 -11.02 -6.92 -14.05
N LYS A 300 -10.87 -5.97 -14.99
CA LYS A 300 -11.09 -6.24 -16.42
C LYS A 300 -10.21 -7.39 -16.93
N SER A 301 -8.92 -7.40 -16.63
CA SER A 301 -8.02 -8.48 -17.05
C SER A 301 -8.43 -9.85 -16.49
N ARG A 302 -8.95 -9.91 -15.25
CA ARG A 302 -9.48 -11.16 -14.67
C ARG A 302 -10.78 -11.59 -15.33
N VAL A 303 -11.68 -10.66 -15.65
CA VAL A 303 -12.93 -10.95 -16.40
C VAL A 303 -12.59 -11.43 -17.82
N ASP A 304 -11.65 -10.79 -18.52
CA ASP A 304 -11.21 -11.20 -19.85
C ASP A 304 -10.60 -12.63 -19.83
N LEU A 305 -9.93 -13.02 -18.74
CA LEU A 305 -9.44 -14.40 -18.52
C LEU A 305 -10.60 -15.38 -18.35
N VAL A 306 -11.62 -15.05 -17.55
CA VAL A 306 -12.84 -15.89 -17.39
C VAL A 306 -13.56 -16.06 -18.73
N VAL A 307 -13.71 -14.98 -19.51
CA VAL A 307 -14.28 -15.04 -20.87
C VAL A 307 -13.44 -15.92 -21.79
N ALA A 308 -12.11 -15.80 -21.77
CA ALA A 308 -11.20 -16.64 -22.55
C ALA A 308 -11.24 -18.12 -22.13
N TYR A 309 -11.45 -18.42 -20.85
CA TYR A 309 -11.64 -19.80 -20.36
C TYR A 309 -12.94 -20.41 -20.92
N LEU A 310 -14.04 -19.65 -20.91
CA LEU A 310 -15.33 -20.09 -21.46
C LEU A 310 -15.28 -20.27 -22.99
N GLN A 311 -14.63 -19.34 -23.72
CA GLN A 311 -14.46 -19.43 -25.17
C GLN A 311 -13.60 -20.64 -25.62
N LYS A 312 -12.70 -21.12 -24.75
CA LYS A 312 -11.84 -22.28 -25.01
C LYS A 312 -12.43 -23.62 -24.54
N LEU A 313 -13.67 -23.65 -24.04
CA LEU A 313 -14.33 -24.92 -23.70
C LEU A 313 -14.56 -25.78 -24.96
N PRO A 314 -14.50 -27.13 -24.86
CA PRO A 314 -14.87 -28.00 -25.96
C PRO A 314 -16.31 -27.71 -26.44
N PRO A 315 -16.55 -27.50 -27.74
CA PRO A 315 -17.87 -27.08 -28.24
C PRO A 315 -18.96 -28.13 -28.02
N ALA A 316 -18.61 -29.42 -27.99
CA ALA A 316 -19.54 -30.50 -27.66
C ALA A 316 -19.98 -30.48 -26.18
N PHE A 317 -19.07 -30.09 -25.27
CA PHE A 317 -19.38 -29.89 -23.85
C PHE A 317 -20.22 -28.64 -23.62
N ALA A 318 -19.87 -27.51 -24.27
CA ALA A 318 -20.67 -26.28 -24.22
C ALA A 318 -22.10 -26.47 -24.76
N ALA A 319 -22.28 -27.37 -25.74
CA ALA A 319 -23.58 -27.76 -26.26
C ALA A 319 -24.33 -28.81 -25.39
N GLY A 320 -23.79 -29.22 -24.24
CA GLY A 320 -24.39 -30.21 -23.34
C GLY A 320 -24.41 -31.65 -23.88
N LYS A 321 -23.65 -31.96 -24.93
CA LYS A 321 -23.68 -33.25 -25.64
C LYS A 321 -22.63 -34.26 -25.16
N GLN A 322 -21.85 -33.91 -24.13
CA GLN A 322 -20.65 -34.62 -23.74
C GLN A 322 -20.49 -34.62 -22.21
N THR A 323 -20.02 -35.73 -21.63
CA THR A 323 -19.77 -35.78 -20.19
C THR A 323 -18.48 -35.04 -19.82
N LEU A 324 -18.30 -34.73 -18.53
CA LEU A 324 -17.08 -34.08 -18.04
C LEU A 324 -15.82 -34.94 -18.32
N ALA A 325 -15.93 -36.26 -18.26
CA ALA A 325 -14.82 -37.18 -18.47
C ALA A 325 -14.35 -37.15 -19.93
N ASP A 326 -15.29 -37.27 -20.88
CA ASP A 326 -15.00 -37.27 -22.32
C ASP A 326 -14.45 -35.90 -22.76
N ALA A 327 -15.07 -34.81 -22.29
CA ALA A 327 -14.62 -33.46 -22.62
C ALA A 327 -13.24 -33.12 -22.04
N ALA A 328 -12.89 -33.70 -20.88
CA ALA A 328 -11.55 -33.62 -20.31
C ALA A 328 -10.54 -34.55 -21.03
N ALA A 329 -10.99 -35.62 -21.69
CA ALA A 329 -10.14 -36.42 -22.57
C ALA A 329 -9.83 -35.65 -23.87
N ASP A 330 -10.86 -35.06 -24.50
CA ASP A 330 -10.71 -34.23 -25.70
C ASP A 330 -9.82 -33.00 -25.44
N ALA A 331 -9.99 -32.33 -24.30
CA ALA A 331 -9.13 -31.20 -23.93
C ALA A 331 -7.65 -31.61 -23.85
N ARG A 332 -7.34 -32.77 -23.23
CA ARG A 332 -5.97 -33.31 -23.16
C ARG A 332 -5.44 -33.73 -24.54
N ALA A 333 -6.27 -34.37 -25.37
CA ALA A 333 -5.90 -34.74 -26.74
C ALA A 333 -5.68 -33.52 -27.66
N SER A 334 -6.29 -32.37 -27.34
CA SER A 334 -6.26 -31.16 -28.17
C SER A 334 -4.96 -30.36 -28.12
N GLY A 335 -3.97 -30.76 -27.31
CA GLY A 335 -2.67 -30.09 -27.23
C GLY A 335 -2.72 -28.63 -26.77
N GLY A 336 -3.73 -28.26 -25.96
CA GLY A 336 -3.93 -26.89 -25.47
C GLY A 336 -4.86 -26.01 -26.32
N ARG A 337 -5.53 -26.57 -27.34
CA ARG A 337 -6.60 -25.85 -28.07
C ARG A 337 -7.86 -25.65 -27.23
N TYR A 338 -8.21 -26.63 -26.39
CA TYR A 338 -9.35 -26.54 -25.47
C TYR A 338 -8.90 -26.59 -24.00
N THR A 339 -9.62 -25.87 -23.14
CA THR A 339 -9.43 -25.90 -21.68
C THR A 339 -10.08 -27.16 -21.10
N THR A 340 -9.49 -27.72 -20.03
CA THR A 340 -10.10 -28.85 -19.31
C THR A 340 -11.34 -28.34 -18.57
N PRO A 341 -12.56 -28.81 -18.90
CA PRO A 341 -13.77 -28.34 -18.23
C PRO A 341 -13.81 -28.79 -16.78
N SER A 342 -14.39 -27.97 -15.91
CA SER A 342 -14.58 -28.29 -14.50
C SER A 342 -15.89 -27.71 -13.96
N ASN A 343 -16.78 -28.59 -13.48
CA ASN A 343 -18.11 -28.20 -13.01
C ASN A 343 -18.08 -27.26 -11.79
N ASN A 344 -17.02 -27.32 -10.98
CA ASN A 344 -16.88 -26.41 -9.82
C ASN A 344 -16.65 -24.96 -10.27
N ILE A 345 -15.69 -24.73 -11.18
CA ILE A 345 -15.42 -23.39 -11.73
C ILE A 345 -16.63 -22.87 -12.50
N LEU A 346 -17.29 -23.70 -13.31
CA LEU A 346 -18.49 -23.29 -14.05
C LEU A 346 -19.65 -22.89 -13.13
N ARG A 347 -19.87 -23.63 -12.03
CA ARG A 347 -20.84 -23.26 -10.99
C ARG A 347 -20.46 -21.97 -10.26
N GLN A 348 -19.17 -21.75 -9.98
CA GLN A 348 -18.68 -20.50 -9.38
C GLN A 348 -18.87 -19.31 -10.33
N ILE A 349 -18.61 -19.48 -11.63
CA ILE A 349 -18.88 -18.44 -12.65
C ILE A 349 -20.38 -18.14 -12.75
N GLN A 350 -21.24 -19.17 -12.73
CA GLN A 350 -22.69 -18.97 -12.73
C GLN A 350 -23.16 -18.21 -11.48
N ALA A 351 -22.65 -18.59 -10.30
CA ALA A 351 -22.94 -17.91 -9.05
C ALA A 351 -22.44 -16.45 -9.05
N LEU A 352 -21.27 -16.18 -9.63
CA LEU A 352 -20.73 -14.83 -9.81
C LEU A 352 -21.65 -14.00 -10.71
N ALA A 353 -22.10 -14.54 -11.84
CA ALA A 353 -23.02 -13.86 -12.76
C ALA A 353 -24.34 -13.48 -12.09
N THR A 354 -24.98 -14.43 -11.39
CA THR A 354 -26.22 -14.15 -10.64
C THR A 354 -25.97 -13.16 -9.49
N ASN A 355 -24.82 -13.24 -8.81
CA ASN A 355 -24.50 -12.34 -7.72
C ASN A 355 -24.21 -10.91 -8.19
N ILE A 356 -23.70 -10.70 -9.41
CA ILE A 356 -23.56 -9.36 -10.00
C ILE A 356 -24.94 -8.75 -10.28
N GLU A 357 -25.90 -9.54 -10.77
CA GLU A 357 -27.29 -9.10 -10.96
C GLU A 357 -28.00 -8.80 -9.64
N LEU A 358 -27.69 -9.54 -8.56
CA LEU A 358 -28.19 -9.32 -7.20
C LEU A 358 -27.47 -8.18 -6.45
N ALA A 359 -26.22 -7.86 -6.80
CA ALA A 359 -25.44 -6.77 -6.20
C ALA A 359 -25.94 -5.38 -6.62
N MET A 360 -26.78 -5.29 -7.66
CA MET A 360 -27.70 -4.17 -7.85
C MET A 360 -28.73 -4.20 -6.71
N PRO A 361 -28.65 -3.34 -5.68
CA PRO A 361 -29.44 -3.53 -4.48
C PRO A 361 -30.93 -3.39 -4.77
N ALA A 362 -31.74 -4.24 -4.13
CA ALA A 362 -33.20 -4.18 -4.16
C ALA A 362 -33.78 -2.83 -3.70
N GLN A 363 -32.96 -1.99 -3.04
CA GLN A 363 -33.27 -0.62 -2.63
C GLN A 363 -32.45 0.43 -3.39
N LYS A 364 -32.42 0.33 -4.73
CA LYS A 364 -31.77 1.32 -5.61
C LYS A 364 -32.11 2.78 -5.26
N THR A 365 -33.33 3.05 -4.83
CA THR A 365 -33.80 4.39 -4.42
C THR A 365 -33.16 4.89 -3.12
N THR A 366 -32.98 4.02 -2.11
CA THR A 366 -32.32 4.38 -0.85
C THR A 366 -30.85 4.70 -1.11
N LEU A 367 -30.14 3.83 -1.83
CA LEU A 367 -28.73 4.05 -2.18
C LEU A 367 -28.55 5.31 -3.05
N GLN A 368 -29.42 5.56 -4.03
CA GLN A 368 -29.36 6.79 -4.82
C GLN A 368 -29.59 8.04 -3.97
N LYS A 369 -30.47 7.98 -2.97
CA LYS A 369 -30.69 9.10 -2.04
C LYS A 369 -29.46 9.34 -1.18
N GLU A 370 -28.84 8.29 -0.65
CA GLU A 370 -27.62 8.36 0.15
C GLU A 370 -26.45 8.96 -0.63
N ILE A 371 -26.18 8.46 -1.85
CA ILE A 371 -25.18 9.03 -2.77
C ILE A 371 -25.48 10.52 -3.08
N LEU A 372 -26.76 10.88 -3.27
CA LEU A 372 -27.14 12.29 -3.48
C LEU A 372 -26.96 13.14 -2.22
N GLN A 373 -27.07 12.58 -1.02
CA GLN A 373 -26.79 13.30 0.22
C GLN A 373 -25.28 13.52 0.38
N GLU A 374 -24.47 12.47 0.26
CA GLU A 374 -23.00 12.58 0.31
C GLU A 374 -22.43 13.56 -0.72
N THR A 375 -22.92 13.52 -1.97
CA THR A 375 -22.46 14.45 -3.02
C THR A 375 -22.89 15.90 -2.77
N ASN A 376 -24.09 16.13 -2.22
CA ASN A 376 -24.49 17.47 -1.80
C ASN A 376 -23.66 17.97 -0.61
N ASP A 377 -23.36 17.11 0.37
CA ASP A 377 -22.56 17.47 1.55
C ASP A 377 -21.12 17.83 1.15
N VAL A 378 -20.49 17.04 0.27
CA VAL A 378 -19.16 17.37 -0.29
C VAL A 378 -19.21 18.69 -1.07
N HIS A 379 -20.24 18.92 -1.89
CA HIS A 379 -20.36 20.17 -2.65
C HIS A 379 -20.63 21.39 -1.76
N LEU A 380 -21.35 21.23 -0.65
CA LEU A 380 -21.52 22.29 0.35
C LEU A 380 -20.19 22.61 1.05
N VAL A 381 -19.37 21.61 1.37
CA VAL A 381 -18.03 21.81 1.94
C VAL A 381 -17.09 22.51 0.94
N GLU A 382 -17.14 22.13 -0.34
CA GLU A 382 -16.43 22.78 -1.45
C GLU A 382 -16.84 24.26 -1.58
N LEU A 383 -18.13 24.57 -1.63
CA LEU A 383 -18.64 25.94 -1.67
C LEU A 383 -18.25 26.77 -0.43
N ILE A 384 -18.17 26.15 0.75
CA ILE A 384 -17.69 26.82 1.97
C ILE A 384 -16.18 27.08 1.89
N ALA A 385 -15.39 26.14 1.34
CA ALA A 385 -13.96 26.33 1.12
C ALA A 385 -13.68 27.47 0.12
N ASP A 386 -14.42 27.52 -1.00
CA ASP A 386 -14.35 28.62 -1.97
C ASP A 386 -14.76 29.97 -1.34
N LEU A 387 -15.81 29.98 -0.51
CA LEU A 387 -16.23 31.19 0.19
C LEU A 387 -15.14 31.65 1.18
N LEU A 388 -14.53 30.74 1.94
CA LEU A 388 -13.41 31.06 2.83
C LEU A 388 -12.17 31.54 2.08
N ALA A 389 -11.85 30.96 0.92
CA ALA A 389 -10.78 31.43 0.03
C ALA A 389 -11.07 32.86 -0.45
N SER A 390 -12.29 33.12 -0.93
CA SER A 390 -12.71 34.46 -1.37
C SER A 390 -12.67 35.51 -0.24
N VAL A 391 -12.98 35.13 1.00
CA VAL A 391 -12.83 35.98 2.19
C VAL A 391 -11.35 36.23 2.50
N GLY A 392 -10.48 35.25 2.27
CA GLY A 392 -9.03 35.41 2.28
C GLY A 392 -8.55 36.47 1.28
N ASP A 393 -8.96 36.35 0.03
CA ASP A 393 -8.63 37.29 -1.05
C ASP A 393 -9.15 38.70 -0.77
N VAL A 394 -10.42 38.84 -0.35
CA VAL A 394 -11.02 40.13 0.03
C VAL A 394 -10.27 40.74 1.21
N ARG A 395 -9.83 39.94 2.20
CA ARG A 395 -9.00 40.41 3.31
C ARG A 395 -7.62 40.87 2.85
N GLU A 396 -7.01 40.22 1.86
CA GLU A 396 -5.72 40.65 1.29
C GLU A 396 -5.86 41.93 0.46
N VAL A 397 -6.91 42.02 -0.37
CA VAL A 397 -7.26 43.26 -1.09
C VAL A 397 -7.55 44.39 -0.12
N GLY A 398 -8.26 44.14 0.98
CA GLY A 398 -8.52 45.12 2.04
C GLY A 398 -7.24 45.64 2.71
N LYS A 399 -6.27 44.75 3.02
CA LYS A 399 -4.95 45.16 3.52
C LYS A 399 -4.19 46.02 2.51
N LYS A 400 -4.14 45.60 1.24
CA LYS A 400 -3.48 46.37 0.15
C LYS A 400 -4.14 47.73 -0.06
N PHE A 401 -5.47 47.78 -0.03
CA PHE A 401 -6.26 49.00 -0.16
C PHE A 401 -5.99 49.96 1.00
N ALA A 402 -6.02 49.49 2.25
CA ALA A 402 -5.74 50.32 3.43
C ALA A 402 -4.32 50.95 3.38
N VAL A 403 -3.32 50.20 2.90
CA VAL A 403 -1.96 50.73 2.69
C VAL A 403 -1.94 51.80 1.59
N VAL A 404 -2.59 51.56 0.45
CA VAL A 404 -2.68 52.52 -0.66
C VAL A 404 -3.46 53.77 -0.27
N GLU A 405 -4.55 53.62 0.49
CA GLU A 405 -5.38 54.72 0.98
C GLU A 405 -4.61 55.58 1.99
N THR A 406 -3.93 54.95 2.96
CA THR A 406 -3.05 55.65 3.91
C THR A 406 -1.95 56.43 3.18
N ALA A 407 -1.31 55.81 2.17
CA ALA A 407 -0.31 56.48 1.32
C ALA A 407 -0.93 57.63 0.49
N ARG A 408 -2.17 57.48 0.01
CA ARG A 408 -2.91 58.51 -0.74
C ARG A 408 -3.27 59.70 0.15
N PHE A 409 -3.71 59.48 1.39
CA PHE A 409 -3.93 60.55 2.37
C PHE A 409 -2.63 61.28 2.72
N HIS A 410 -1.52 60.55 2.89
CA HIS A 410 -0.20 61.14 3.12
C HIS A 410 0.27 61.99 1.93
N LYS A 411 0.00 61.56 0.69
CA LYS A 411 0.31 62.32 -0.53
C LYS A 411 -0.63 63.53 -0.72
N SER A 412 -1.91 63.40 -0.36
CA SER A 412 -2.90 64.49 -0.39
C SER A 412 -2.48 65.66 0.51
N ARG A 413 -2.04 65.37 1.74
CA ARG A 413 -1.52 66.38 2.67
C ARG A 413 -0.26 67.10 2.16
N LEU A 414 0.53 66.47 1.29
CA LEU A 414 1.71 67.09 0.67
C LEU A 414 1.39 68.01 -0.53
N VAL A 415 0.22 67.86 -1.15
CA VAL A 415 -0.15 68.57 -2.40
C VAL A 415 -1.15 69.72 -2.15
N GLY A 416 -1.88 69.71 -1.03
CA GLY A 416 -2.84 70.77 -0.67
C GLY A 416 -2.26 72.01 0.02
N GLY A 417 -0.95 72.08 0.24
CA GLY A 417 -0.29 73.08 1.12
C GLY A 417 0.45 74.21 0.41
N GLY A 418 -0.22 74.96 -0.47
CA GLY A 418 0.38 76.13 -1.15
C GLY A 418 0.06 77.46 -0.47
N GLY A 419 0.89 77.91 0.49
CA GLY A 419 0.75 79.22 1.15
C GLY A 419 1.88 79.49 2.15
N PRO A 420 2.54 80.68 2.17
CA PRO A 420 3.86 80.81 2.78
C PRO A 420 3.89 81.44 4.19
N GLY A 421 4.70 80.84 5.07
CA GLY A 421 5.64 81.58 5.92
C GLY A 421 5.20 82.10 7.31
N SER A 422 6.16 82.01 8.24
CA SER A 422 6.30 82.77 9.49
C SER A 422 5.54 82.31 10.76
N GLY A 423 6.28 82.24 11.87
CA GLY A 423 5.81 81.97 13.23
C GLY A 423 5.75 80.48 13.59
N GLY A 424 6.37 79.96 14.66
CA GLY A 424 7.18 80.62 15.70
C GLY A 424 6.86 80.00 17.07
N GLY A 425 7.79 79.22 17.62
CA GLY A 425 7.94 78.79 19.02
C GLY A 425 6.71 78.54 19.92
N GLY A 426 6.61 77.33 20.50
CA GLY A 426 5.75 77.08 21.66
C GLY A 426 5.56 75.60 21.95
N GLY A 427 6.08 75.11 23.08
CA GLY A 427 5.85 73.75 23.53
C GLY A 427 4.52 73.60 24.29
N GLY A 428 4.02 72.37 24.37
CA GLY A 428 2.85 72.02 25.18
C GLY A 428 2.69 70.50 25.23
N GLY A 429 2.92 69.91 26.40
CA GLY A 429 2.70 68.47 26.61
C GLY A 429 1.20 68.15 26.62
N GLY A 430 0.83 67.02 26.03
CA GLY A 430 -0.54 66.53 25.98
C GLY A 430 -0.57 65.01 26.05
N GLN A 431 -0.46 64.48 27.27
CA GLN A 431 -0.76 63.08 27.57
C GLN A 431 -2.22 62.82 27.19
N PHE A 432 -2.48 61.87 26.29
CA PHE A 432 -3.82 61.31 26.12
C PHE A 432 -3.74 59.80 26.20
N ASP A 433 -3.79 59.34 27.44
CA ASP A 433 -3.87 57.94 27.82
C ASP A 433 -5.34 57.49 27.81
N GLY A 434 -5.58 56.20 27.62
CA GLY A 434 -6.92 55.60 27.75
C GLY A 434 -7.78 55.54 26.48
N TYR A 435 -7.68 54.40 25.76
CA TYR A 435 -8.84 53.73 25.16
C TYR A 435 -8.64 52.20 24.98
N THR A 436 -7.67 51.61 25.69
CA THR A 436 -7.29 50.19 25.61
C THR A 436 -7.77 49.34 26.81
N ALA A 437 -8.55 49.91 27.73
CA ALA A 437 -8.95 49.24 28.99
C ALA A 437 -10.40 48.67 29.00
N GLU A 438 -11.19 48.85 27.94
CA GLU A 438 -12.62 48.49 27.91
C GLU A 438 -12.92 47.13 27.24
N LEU A 439 -11.92 46.47 26.65
CA LEU A 439 -12.11 45.20 25.91
C LEU A 439 -11.71 43.94 26.71
N GLU A 440 -10.73 44.00 27.61
CA GLU A 440 -10.34 42.85 28.44
C GLU A 440 -11.33 42.53 29.58
N ARG A 441 -12.34 43.38 29.83
CA ARG A 441 -13.34 43.18 30.89
C ARG A 441 -14.60 42.39 30.47
N ARG A 442 -14.69 41.93 29.23
CA ARG A 442 -15.87 41.20 28.71
C ARG A 442 -15.66 39.73 28.37
N GLU A 443 -14.43 39.21 28.48
CA GLU A 443 -14.16 37.77 28.29
C GLU A 443 -14.21 36.95 29.58
N SER A 444 -14.46 37.58 30.74
CA SER A 444 -14.46 36.93 32.07
C SER A 444 -15.84 36.72 32.70
N GLU A 445 -16.93 36.82 31.94
CA GLU A 445 -18.32 36.56 32.42
C GLU A 445 -19.10 35.56 31.54
N LEU A 446 -18.42 34.72 30.76
CA LEU A 446 -19.03 33.71 29.88
C LEU A 446 -18.28 32.35 29.86
N ILE A 447 -17.83 31.90 31.04
CA ILE A 447 -17.44 30.51 31.34
C ILE A 447 -18.22 30.05 32.58
#